data_AF-A0A1J3D0Z4-F1
#
_entry.id   AF-A0A1J3D0Z4-F1
#
_cell.length_a   1.000
_cell.length_b   1.000
_cell.length_c   1.000
_cell.angle_alpha   90.00
_cell.angle_beta   90.00
_cell.angle_gamma   90.00
#
_symmetry.space_group_name_H-M   'P 1'
#
loop_
_entity.id
_entity.type
_entity.pdbx_description
1 polymer ?
#
loop_
_entity_poly.entity_id
_entity_poly.type
_entity_poly.pdbx_seq_one_letter_code
_entity_poly.pdbx_strand_id
1 'polypeptide(L)'
;WGPAGIGKTTIARALFDQLSTEFHFKCFMGNLKGSYRSTIGVDKYDSDLGLQSQLLSRILNRKDMEVHNLRGVKEWLHDQRVL
;
A
#
# COMPACT_ATOMS: atom_id res chain seq x y z
N TRP A 1 10.36 11.15 -14.85
CA TRP A 1 9.39 10.22 -15.48
C TRP A 1 10.14 9.42 -16.53
N GLY A 2 9.76 8.16 -16.80
CA GLY A 2 10.45 7.32 -17.77
C GLY A 2 9.52 6.29 -18.42
N PRO A 3 9.89 5.74 -19.58
CA PRO A 3 9.02 4.89 -20.39
C PRO A 3 8.54 3.64 -19.64
N ALA A 4 7.41 3.07 -20.08
CA ALA A 4 6.96 1.77 -19.58
C ALA A 4 8.05 0.71 -19.82
N GLY A 5 8.22 -0.24 -18.88
CA GLY A 5 9.21 -1.30 -19.02
C GLY A 5 10.66 -0.94 -18.68
N ILE A 6 11.00 0.34 -18.43
CA ILE A 6 12.38 0.76 -18.10
C ILE A 6 12.91 0.29 -16.73
N GLY A 7 12.17 -0.58 -16.02
CA GLY A 7 12.62 -1.13 -14.73
C GLY A 7 12.35 -0.29 -13.49
N LYS A 8 11.46 0.73 -13.53
CA LYS A 8 11.13 1.56 -12.35
C LYS A 8 10.70 0.72 -11.14
N THR A 9 9.78 -0.22 -11.33
CA THR A 9 9.33 -1.12 -10.27
C THR A 9 10.44 -2.06 -9.81
N THR A 10 11.35 -2.44 -10.71
CA THR A 10 12.52 -3.27 -10.39
C THR A 10 13.48 -2.53 -9.46
N ILE A 11 13.80 -1.27 -9.77
CA ILE A 11 14.68 -0.44 -8.94
C ILE A 11 14.02 -0.16 -7.58
N ALA A 12 12.72 0.18 -7.57
CA ALA A 12 11.98 0.40 -6.33
C ALA A 12 11.97 -0.85 -5.44
N ARG A 13 11.85 -2.04 -6.02
CA ARG A 13 11.92 -3.31 -5.29
C ARG A 13 13.31 -3.57 -4.72
N ALA A 14 14.36 -3.41 -5.52
CA ALA A 14 15.73 -3.59 -5.06
C ALA A 14 16.06 -2.66 -3.88
N LEU A 15 15.63 -1.40 -3.95
CA LEU A 15 15.80 -0.43 -2.86
C LEU A 15 14.99 -0.82 -1.62
N PHE A 16 13.75 -1.27 -1.81
CA PHE A 16 12.93 -1.77 -0.70
C PHE A 16 13.63 -2.93 0.00
N ASP A 17 14.10 -3.93 -0.74
CA ASP A 17 14.76 -5.11 -0.17
C ASP A 17 15.99 -4.72 0.67
N GLN A 18 16.78 -3.74 0.19
CA GLN A 18 17.94 -3.21 0.92
C GLN A 18 17.58 -2.50 2.22
N LEU A 19 16.53 -1.67 2.23
CA LEU A 19 16.18 -0.85 3.40
C LEU A 19 15.23 -1.57 4.36
N SER A 20 14.55 -2.63 3.91
CA SER A 20 13.44 -3.26 4.64
C SER A 20 13.82 -3.85 5.99
N THR A 21 15.10 -4.09 6.26
CA THR A 21 15.59 -4.60 7.55
C THR A 21 15.63 -3.53 8.63
N GLU A 22 15.66 -2.25 8.26
CA GLU A 22 15.73 -1.12 9.19
C GLU A 22 14.34 -0.69 9.71
N PHE A 23 13.27 -1.24 9.15
CA PHE A 23 11.90 -0.87 9.46
C PHE A 23 11.16 -2.05 10.08
N HIS A 24 10.48 -1.77 11.20
CA HIS A 24 9.62 -2.75 11.86
C HIS A 24 8.39 -3.07 11.00
N PHE A 25 7.83 -2.05 10.35
CA PHE A 25 6.70 -2.14 9.45
C PHE A 25 7.15 -1.87 8.02
N LYS A 26 6.78 -2.74 7.10
CA LYS A 26 7.22 -2.65 5.70
C LYS A 26 6.18 -3.21 4.74
N CYS A 27 5.95 -2.55 3.61
CA CYS A 27 5.02 -3.01 2.60
C CYS A 27 5.38 -2.51 1.20
N PHE A 28 5.69 -3.43 0.29
CA PHE A 28 5.92 -3.08 -1.12
C PHE A 28 4.64 -3.18 -1.95
N MET A 29 4.14 -2.05 -2.46
CA MET A 29 2.95 -1.96 -3.31
C MET A 29 3.31 -1.67 -4.77
N GLY A 30 4.02 -2.62 -5.41
CA GLY A 30 4.60 -2.41 -6.75
C GLY A 30 3.61 -2.23 -7.91
N ASN A 31 2.36 -2.69 -7.79
CA ASN A 31 1.36 -2.69 -8.88
C ASN A 31 -0.02 -2.22 -8.40
N LEU A 32 -0.16 -0.92 -8.12
CA LEU A 32 -1.45 -0.33 -7.74
C LEU A 32 -2.48 -0.35 -8.87
N LYS A 33 -2.03 -0.13 -10.11
CA LYS A 33 -2.89 -0.02 -11.30
C LYS A 33 -3.64 -1.32 -11.66
N GLY A 34 -3.12 -2.48 -11.24
CA GLY A 34 -3.74 -3.78 -11.47
C GLY A 34 -4.66 -4.24 -10.33
N SER A 35 -4.32 -3.88 -9.09
CA SER A 35 -5.12 -4.21 -7.89
C SER A 35 -6.31 -3.26 -7.70
N TYR A 36 -6.23 -2.08 -8.31
CA TYR A 36 -7.19 -0.99 -8.19
C TYR A 36 -7.70 -0.59 -9.57
N ARG A 37 -8.41 -1.50 -10.23
CA ARG A 37 -9.34 -1.05 -11.26
C ARG A 37 -10.48 -0.38 -10.49
N SER A 38 -10.65 0.92 -10.69
CA SER A 38 -11.94 1.56 -10.44
C SER A 38 -12.95 0.78 -11.29
N THR A 39 -13.63 -0.16 -10.66
CA THR A 39 -14.77 -0.84 -11.28
C THR A 39 -15.77 0.27 -11.55
N ILE A 40 -16.23 0.39 -12.80
CA ILE A 40 -17.21 1.40 -13.20
C ILE A 40 -18.38 1.30 -12.20
N GLY A 41 -18.60 2.37 -11.41
CA GLY A 41 -19.65 2.42 -10.39
C GLY A 41 -19.20 2.34 -8.92
N VAL A 42 -17.91 2.14 -8.62
CA VAL A 42 -17.40 2.23 -7.23
C VAL A 42 -17.07 3.68 -6.90
N ASP A 43 -17.61 4.20 -5.79
CA ASP A 43 -17.30 5.55 -5.32
C ASP A 43 -15.80 5.66 -4.98
N LYS A 44 -15.24 6.84 -5.25
CA LYS A 44 -13.85 7.17 -4.92
C LYS A 44 -13.57 6.90 -3.44
N TYR A 45 -14.54 7.20 -2.57
CA TYR A 45 -14.44 6.96 -1.14
C TYR A 45 -14.25 5.46 -0.80
N ASP A 46 -15.10 4.59 -1.32
CA ASP A 46 -15.01 3.13 -1.09
C ASP A 46 -13.72 2.55 -1.64
N SER A 47 -13.29 3.08 -2.78
CA SER A 47 -12.03 2.69 -3.37
C SER A 47 -10.86 3.07 -2.44
N ASP A 48 -10.82 4.30 -1.93
CA ASP A 48 -9.77 4.76 -1.01
C ASP A 48 -9.77 3.94 0.29
N LEU A 49 -10.93 3.55 0.82
CA LEU A 49 -11.04 2.64 1.98
C LEU A 49 -10.46 1.25 1.70
N GLY A 50 -10.78 0.67 0.54
CA GLY A 50 -10.23 -0.62 0.11
C GLY A 50 -8.71 -0.61 -0.02
N LEU A 51 -8.13 0.52 -0.46
CA LEU A 51 -6.69 0.69 -0.51
C LEU A 51 -6.08 0.74 0.89
N GLN A 52 -6.70 1.46 1.83
CA GLN A 52 -6.24 1.53 3.22
C GLN A 52 -6.29 0.17 3.91
N SER A 53 -7.39 -0.57 3.73
CA SER A 53 -7.52 -1.94 4.25
C SER A 53 -6.43 -2.86 3.68
N GLN A 54 -6.18 -2.83 2.37
CA GLN A 54 -5.10 -3.62 1.75
C GLN A 54 -3.72 -3.22 2.26
N LEU A 55 -3.44 -1.92 2.40
CA LEU A 55 -2.16 -1.44 2.92
C LEU A 55 -1.92 -1.95 4.34
N LEU A 56 -2.89 -1.76 5.22
CA LEU A 56 -2.79 -2.16 6.62
C LEU A 56 -2.72 -3.68 6.78
N SER A 57 -3.51 -4.43 6.01
CA SER A 57 -3.47 -5.90 6.04
C SER A 57 -2.09 -6.46 5.73
N ARG A 58 -1.36 -5.82 4.80
CA ARG A 58 0.01 -6.21 4.42
C ARG A 58 1.04 -5.76 5.44
N ILE A 59 0.93 -4.54 5.96
CA ILE A 59 1.87 -4.02 6.97
C ILE A 59 1.76 -4.82 8.27
N LEU A 60 0.54 -5.08 8.72
CA LEU A 60 0.25 -5.71 10.01
C LEU A 60 0.09 -7.23 9.90
N ASN A 61 0.15 -7.78 8.68
CA ASN A 61 -0.04 -9.20 8.37
C ASN A 61 -1.36 -9.77 8.93
N ARG A 62 -2.44 -8.99 8.87
CA ARG A 62 -3.79 -9.36 9.34
C ARG A 62 -4.78 -9.29 8.17
N LYS A 63 -5.52 -10.37 7.92
CA LYS A 63 -6.42 -10.47 6.75
C LYS A 63 -7.76 -9.75 6.94
N ASP A 64 -8.11 -9.40 8.18
CA ASP A 64 -9.47 -9.01 8.56
C ASP A 64 -9.53 -7.54 9.01
N MET A 65 -8.81 -6.67 8.30
CA MET A 65 -8.75 -5.25 8.64
C MET A 65 -9.89 -4.48 8.00
N GLU A 66 -10.89 -4.15 8.81
CA GLU A 66 -11.98 -3.28 8.40
C GLU A 66 -11.59 -1.81 8.65
N VAL A 67 -11.62 -1.01 7.58
CA VAL A 67 -11.36 0.42 7.64
C VAL A 67 -12.65 1.13 7.27
N HIS A 68 -13.30 1.75 8.24
CA HIS A 68 -14.59 2.42 8.05
C HIS A 68 -14.46 3.91 7.70
N ASN A 69 -13.25 4.46 7.79
CA ASN A 69 -12.97 5.87 7.56
C ASN A 69 -11.58 6.07 6.91
N LEU A 70 -11.37 7.21 6.26
CA LEU A 70 -10.10 7.52 5.59
C LEU A 70 -8.94 7.85 6.55
N ARG A 71 -9.14 7.77 7.87
CA ARG A 71 -8.11 7.96 8.89
C ARG A 71 -7.58 6.63 9.44
N GLY A 72 -8.11 5.49 8.98
CA GLY A 72 -7.72 4.17 9.48
C GLY A 72 -6.21 3.95 9.48
N VAL A 73 -5.51 4.27 8.40
CA VAL A 73 -4.03 4.10 8.35
C VAL A 73 -3.33 4.85 9.50
N LYS A 74 -3.74 6.10 9.77
CA LYS A 74 -3.17 6.90 10.84
C LYS A 74 -3.55 6.38 12.22
N GLU A 75 -4.79 5.92 12.39
CA GLU A 75 -5.30 5.36 13.64
C GLU A 75 -4.58 4.05 14.01
N TRP A 76 -4.27 3.20 13.02
CA TRP A 76 -3.61 1.91 13.25
C TRP A 76 -2.09 2.02 13.38
N LEU A 77 -1.44 2.89 12.61
CA LEU A 77 0.02 3.00 12.60
C LEU A 77 0.55 4.07 13.56
N HIS A 78 -0.29 4.99 14.04
CA HIS A 78 0.13 6.12 14.88
C HIS A 78 1.39 6.80 14.32
N ASP A 79 2.45 6.96 15.14
CA ASP A 79 3.73 7.59 14.77
C ASP A 79 4.80 6.55 14.36
N GLN A 80 4.39 5.34 13.97
CA GLN A 80 5.31 4.28 13.57
C GLN A 80 5.91 4.54 12.19
N ARG A 81 7.20 4.26 12.05
CA ARG A 81 7.91 4.35 10.78
C ARG A 81 7.58 3.13 9.91
N VAL A 82 7.11 3.38 8.69
CA VAL A 82 6.80 2.34 7.70
C VAL A 82 7.60 2.60 6.43
N LEU A 83 8.13 1.52 5.82
CA LEU A 83 8.79 1.53 4.52
C LEU A 83 7.87 1.01 3.39
#